data_AF-A0A5D0MLK2-F1
#
_entry.id   AF-A0A5D0MLK2-F1
#
_cell.length_a   1.000
_cell.length_b   1.000
_cell.length_c   1.000
_cell.angle_alpha   90.00
_cell.angle_beta   90.00
_cell.angle_gamma   90.00
#
_symmetry.space_group_name_H-M   'P 1'
#
loop_
_entity.id
_entity.type
_entity.pdbx_description
1 polymer ?
#
loop_
_entity_poly.entity_id
_entity_poly.type
_entity_poly.pdbx_seq_one_letter_code
_entity_poly.pdbx_strand_id
1 'polypeptide(L)'
;MRNFSEIKNILSRIDRKGYKAYNDLKGAYRADNFILYMDRIQGDPFAAPSDIRISINRNYLKFPDECIVSASRKIAFEDYTA
;
A
#
# COMPACT_ATOMS: atom_id res chain seq x y z
N MET A 1 -10.06 -5.73 8.15
CA MET A 1 -9.16 -5.69 6.98
C MET A 1 -9.90 -6.34 5.83
N ARG A 2 -10.02 -5.67 4.68
CA ARG A 2 -10.79 -6.15 3.52
C ARG A 2 -9.95 -7.10 2.65
N ASN A 3 -10.56 -7.89 1.77
CA ASN A 3 -9.82 -8.63 0.76
C ASN A 3 -9.34 -7.66 -0.34
N PHE A 4 -8.14 -7.86 -0.89
CA PHE A 4 -7.62 -7.06 -2.01
C PHE A 4 -8.56 -7.04 -3.23
N SER A 5 -9.27 -8.14 -3.49
CA SER A 5 -10.25 -8.22 -4.57
C SER A 5 -11.44 -7.26 -4.41
N GLU A 6 -11.76 -6.81 -3.19
CA GLU A 6 -12.84 -5.84 -2.94
C GLU A 6 -12.56 -4.48 -3.56
N ILE A 7 -11.29 -4.12 -3.79
CA ILE A 7 -10.91 -2.86 -4.45
C ILE A 7 -11.61 -2.75 -5.80
N LYS A 8 -11.64 -3.85 -6.59
CA LYS A 8 -12.31 -3.87 -7.89
C LYS A 8 -13.80 -3.57 -7.76
N ASN A 9 -14.46 -4.16 -6.76
CA ASN A 9 -15.88 -3.93 -6.51
C ASN A 9 -16.16 -2.48 -6.11
N ILE A 10 -15.29 -1.89 -5.27
CA ILE A 10 -15.39 -0.48 -4.89
C ILE A 10 -15.22 0.41 -6.13
N LEU A 11 -14.19 0.18 -6.93
CA LEU A 11 -13.92 0.92 -8.17
C LEU A 11 -15.09 0.86 -9.14
N SER A 12 -15.66 -0.32 -9.38
CA SER A 12 -16.86 -0.46 -10.21
C SER A 12 -18.07 0.27 -9.65
N ARG A 13 -18.26 0.30 -8.31
CA ARG A 13 -19.36 1.02 -7.66
C ARG A 13 -19.22 2.53 -7.70
N ILE A 14 -18.00 3.05 -7.75
CA ILE A 14 -17.72 4.50 -7.78
C ILE A 14 -17.49 5.04 -9.19
N ASP A 15 -17.50 4.19 -10.21
CA ASP A 15 -17.42 4.62 -11.60
C ASP A 15 -18.50 5.67 -11.90
N ARG A 16 -18.11 6.72 -12.64
CA ARG A 16 -18.93 7.91 -12.96
C ARG A 16 -19.44 8.72 -11.75
N LYS A 17 -19.00 8.43 -10.52
CA LYS A 17 -19.29 9.28 -9.36
C LYS A 17 -18.26 10.41 -9.26
N GLY A 18 -18.62 11.45 -8.51
CA GLY A 18 -17.70 12.55 -8.21
C GLY A 18 -16.47 12.06 -7.45
N TYR A 19 -15.37 12.81 -7.58
CA TYR A 19 -14.04 12.44 -7.08
C TYR A 19 -14.00 12.02 -5.60
N LYS A 20 -14.82 12.66 -4.76
CA LYS A 20 -14.95 12.34 -3.33
C LYS A 20 -15.27 10.87 -3.06
N ALA A 21 -15.86 10.15 -4.01
CA ALA A 21 -16.19 8.72 -3.91
C ALA A 21 -14.94 7.83 -3.75
N TYR A 22 -13.76 8.28 -4.16
CA TYR A 22 -12.50 7.55 -3.92
C TYR A 22 -12.20 7.36 -2.43
N ASN A 23 -12.77 8.18 -1.53
CA ASN A 23 -12.60 7.98 -0.07
C ASN A 23 -13.07 6.60 0.41
N ASP A 24 -13.97 5.94 -0.32
CA ASP A 24 -14.43 4.59 -0.03
C ASP A 24 -13.29 3.55 -0.10
N LEU A 25 -12.20 3.89 -0.80
CA LEU A 25 -10.99 3.08 -0.86
C LEU A 25 -10.16 3.12 0.43
N LYS A 26 -10.33 4.11 1.31
CA LYS A 26 -9.54 4.26 2.54
C LYS A 26 -9.64 3.02 3.43
N GLY A 27 -8.51 2.51 3.92
CA GLY A 27 -8.43 1.35 4.80
C GLY A 27 -7.35 0.35 4.39
N ALA A 28 -7.38 -0.84 4.98
CA ALA A 28 -6.38 -1.88 4.75
C ALA A 28 -6.96 -3.11 4.05
N TYR A 29 -6.21 -3.64 3.07
CA TYR A 29 -6.58 -4.73 2.20
C TYR A 29 -5.53 -5.84 2.24
N ARG A 30 -5.96 -7.07 2.52
CA ARG A 30 -5.13 -8.26 2.53
C ARG A 30 -5.07 -8.88 1.13
N ALA A 31 -3.86 -9.01 0.59
CA ALA A 31 -3.53 -9.93 -0.49
C ALA A 31 -2.80 -11.16 0.09
N ASP A 32 -2.40 -12.10 -0.76
CA ASP A 32 -1.78 -13.35 -0.31
C ASP A 32 -0.39 -13.12 0.32
N ASN A 33 0.41 -12.24 -0.29
CA ASN A 33 1.80 -11.98 0.08
C ASN A 33 2.02 -10.60 0.72
N PHE A 34 1.05 -9.70 0.67
CA PHE A 34 1.19 -8.35 1.23
C PHE A 34 -0.13 -7.80 1.77
N ILE A 35 -0.04 -6.70 2.52
CA ILE A 35 -1.15 -5.89 2.95
C ILE A 35 -0.99 -4.50 2.34
N LEU A 36 -2.00 -4.04 1.61
CA LEU A 36 -2.08 -2.69 1.07
C LEU A 36 -2.84 -1.80 2.06
N TYR A 37 -2.24 -0.69 2.45
CA TYR A 37 -2.85 0.35 3.26
C TYR A 37 -3.08 1.57 2.39
N MET A 38 -4.31 2.06 2.39
CA MET A 38 -4.69 3.34 1.81
C MET A 38 -5.02 4.27 2.98
N ASP A 39 -3.99 4.92 3.52
CA ASP A 39 -4.10 5.68 4.78
C ASP A 39 -4.79 7.02 4.56
N ARG A 40 -4.42 7.72 3.47
CA ARG A 40 -5.04 8.96 3.03
C ARG A 40 -5.42 8.83 1.57
N ILE A 41 -6.67 9.13 1.25
CA ILE A 41 -7.10 9.31 -0.13
C ILE A 41 -7.15 10.81 -0.40
N GLN A 42 -6.58 11.21 -1.53
CA GLN A 42 -6.65 12.60 -2.02
C GLN A 42 -8.12 13.05 -2.16
N GLY A 43 -8.42 14.26 -1.67
CA GLY A 43 -9.79 14.78 -1.62
C GLY A 43 -10.33 15.29 -2.96
N ASP A 44 -9.42 15.74 -3.82
CA ASP A 44 -9.65 16.25 -5.17
C ASP A 44 -8.40 15.99 -6.06
N PRO A 45 -8.49 16.14 -7.40
CA PRO A 45 -7.37 15.88 -8.31
C PRO A 45 -6.15 16.78 -8.15
N PHE A 46 -6.26 17.90 -7.44
CA PHE A 46 -5.22 18.90 -7.25
C PHE A 46 -4.60 18.86 -5.85
N ALA A 47 -5.20 18.11 -4.92
CA ALA A 47 -4.66 17.88 -3.59
C ALA A 47 -3.36 17.07 -3.65
N ALA A 48 -2.65 17.04 -2.52
CA ALA A 48 -1.51 16.15 -2.35
C ALA A 48 -1.93 14.69 -2.65
N PRO A 49 -1.04 13.88 -3.27
CA PRO A 49 -1.34 12.49 -3.61
C PRO A 49 -1.84 11.66 -2.42
N SER A 50 -2.51 10.57 -2.74
CA SER A 50 -2.92 9.58 -1.74
C SER A 50 -1.70 8.95 -1.06
N ASP A 51 -1.79 8.72 0.24
CA ASP A 51 -0.76 8.00 1.01
C ASP A 51 -1.08 6.51 0.97
N ILE A 52 -0.18 5.75 0.36
CA ILE A 52 -0.30 4.31 0.21
C ILE A 52 0.92 3.65 0.84
N ARG A 53 0.71 2.59 1.62
CA ARG A 53 1.78 1.73 2.15
C ARG A 53 1.54 0.28 1.78
N ILE A 54 2.61 -0.46 1.55
CA ILE A 54 2.58 -1.90 1.37
C ILE A 54 3.39 -2.52 2.51
N SER A 55 2.81 -3.49 3.21
CA SER A 55 3.52 -4.31 4.18
C SER A 55 3.63 -5.73 3.65
N ILE A 56 4.85 -6.23 3.52
CA ILE A 56 5.14 -7.58 3.05
C ILE A 56 5.76 -8.34 4.21
N ASN A 57 5.31 -9.58 4.45
CA ASN A 57 5.97 -10.42 5.44
C ASN A 57 7.38 -10.76 4.93
N ARG A 58 8.38 -10.64 5.81
CA ARG A 58 9.78 -10.94 5.50
C ARG A 58 9.98 -12.30 4.83
N ASN A 59 9.21 -13.31 5.20
CA ASN A 59 9.31 -14.66 4.65
C ASN A 59 9.03 -14.71 3.13
N TYR A 60 8.31 -13.73 2.58
CA TYR A 60 8.10 -13.61 1.12
C TYR A 60 9.24 -12.88 0.42
N LEU A 61 9.99 -12.07 1.16
CA LEU A 61 11.09 -11.28 0.65
C LEU A 61 12.36 -12.13 0.78
N LYS A 62 12.71 -12.85 -0.28
CA LYS A 62 13.81 -13.83 -0.32
C LYS A 62 15.21 -13.19 -0.29
N PHE A 63 15.46 -12.24 0.61
CA PHE A 63 16.77 -11.60 0.77
C PHE A 63 17.52 -12.14 2.00
N PRO A 64 18.87 -12.16 1.97
CA PRO A 64 19.67 -12.66 3.08
C PRO A 64 19.45 -11.87 4.38
N ASP A 65 19.53 -12.55 5.53
CA ASP A 65 19.44 -11.88 6.84
C ASP A 65 20.57 -10.88 7.08
N GLU A 66 21.70 -11.11 6.41
CA GLU A 66 22.84 -10.21 6.40
C GLU A 66 22.50 -8.80 5.90
N CYS A 67 21.44 -8.62 5.12
CA CYS A 67 21.03 -7.30 4.62
C CYS A 67 20.57 -6.35 5.73
N ILE A 68 20.16 -6.86 6.90
CA ILE A 68 19.62 -6.04 8.00
C ILE A 68 20.34 -6.24 9.33
N VAL A 69 21.49 -6.92 9.32
CA VAL A 69 22.21 -7.32 10.55
C VAL A 69 22.76 -6.13 11.35
N SER A 70 23.12 -5.04 10.66
CA SER A 70 23.59 -3.79 11.28
C SER A 70 22.75 -2.61 10.81
N ALA A 71 22.75 -1.52 11.58
CA ALA A 71 22.05 -0.30 11.21
C ALA A 71 22.49 0.23 9.83
N SER A 72 23.80 0.23 9.55
CA SER A 72 24.33 0.69 8.25
C SER A 72 23.86 -0.18 7.09
N ARG A 73 23.86 -1.52 7.26
CA ARG A 73 23.38 -2.44 6.22
C ARG A 73 21.88 -2.31 6.01
N LYS A 74 21.11 -2.18 7.09
CA LYS A 74 19.65 -1.95 7.01
C LYS A 74 19.34 -0.67 6.22
N ILE A 75 20.02 0.44 6.52
CA ILE A 75 19.84 1.71 5.79
C ILE A 75 20.21 1.54 4.31
N ALA A 76 21.36 0.94 4.01
CA ALA A 76 21.78 0.70 2.63
C ALA A 76 20.82 -0.23 1.87
N PHE A 77 20.23 -1.21 2.57
CA PHE A 77 19.25 -2.11 1.99
C PHE A 77 17.92 -1.41 1.74
N GLU A 78 17.44 -0.60 2.69
CA GLU A 78 16.22 0.21 2.53
C GLU A 78 16.35 1.17 1.35
N ASP A 79 17.50 1.85 1.22
CA ASP A 79 17.84 2.72 0.08
C ASP A 79 17.88 1.94 -1.25
N TYR A 80 18.53 0.77 -1.29
CA TYR A 80 18.58 -0.07 -2.49
C TYR A 80 17.21 -0.54 -2.97
N THR A 81 16.25 -0.69 -2.05
CA THR A 81 14.89 -1.18 -2.36
C THR A 81 13.87 -0.09 -2.66
N ALA A 82 14.22 1.19 -2.49
CA ALA A 82 13.35 2.34 -2.71
C ALA A 82 13.15 2.65 -4.20
#